data_AF-A0A1Z8NCB1-F1
#
_entry.id   AF-A0A1Z8NCB1-F1
#
_cell.length_a   1.000
_cell.length_b   1.000
_cell.length_c   1.000
_cell.angle_alpha   90.00
_cell.angle_beta   90.00
_cell.angle_gamma   90.00
#
_symmetry.space_group_name_H-M   'P 1'
#
loop_
_entity.id
_entity.type
_entity.pdbx_description
1 polymer ?
#
loop_
_entity_poly.entity_id
_entity_poly.type
_entity_poly.pdbx_seq_one_letter_code
_entity_poly.pdbx_strand_id
1 'polypeptide(L)'
;MTSGIIAILDDIAVLMDDVVILSKAATKKTIGILADDLAINADKASGFMSSRELPVLWKLTKGSFVNKVIILPAIFLLSAYLPIVIIPILICGGVYLSFEGALNAYKLFFNKKNKTNKTNDIKQNEIEDPAILESKKIKSAILIDFILSIEIIIITLGTVLDQSISIQIIVVSIIALLSTIGVYGFVALLVRMDDAGYNLISASENRLLKKTGFFMVRALPVIIRTLKIVGTLAMILVGGGIFVHNIDLVHELVHGWPIYPADFVIGLTFGSVFLLVYLLLKKLFTS
;
A
#
# COMPACT_ATOMS: atom_id res chain seq x y z
N MET A 1 38.98 -29.46 17.22
CA MET A 1 38.62 -28.16 16.58
C MET A 1 37.23 -28.17 15.91
N THR A 2 36.44 -29.24 16.06
CA THR A 2 35.05 -29.35 15.56
C THR A 2 33.99 -28.68 16.44
N SER A 3 34.31 -28.39 17.71
CA SER A 3 33.36 -27.79 18.67
C SER A 3 33.00 -26.33 18.36
N GLY A 4 33.88 -25.55 17.71
CA GLY A 4 33.61 -24.13 17.44
C GLY A 4 32.57 -23.90 16.34
N ILE A 5 32.57 -24.71 15.28
CA ILE A 5 31.61 -24.59 14.18
C ILE A 5 30.21 -25.01 14.64
N ILE A 6 30.12 -26.07 15.45
CA ILE A 6 28.85 -26.56 16.00
C ILE A 6 28.24 -25.51 16.96
N ALA A 7 29.06 -24.87 17.80
CA ALA A 7 28.59 -23.80 18.68
C ALA A 7 28.06 -22.58 17.90
N ILE A 8 28.75 -22.14 16.84
CA ILE A 8 28.26 -21.04 15.99
C ILE A 8 26.95 -21.41 15.29
N LEU A 9 26.80 -22.67 14.85
CA LEU A 9 25.58 -23.13 14.21
C LEU A 9 24.41 -23.20 15.20
N ASP A 10 24.68 -23.56 16.46
CA ASP A 10 23.70 -23.57 17.55
C ASP A 10 23.28 -22.14 17.92
N ASP A 11 24.22 -21.19 18.01
CA ASP A 11 23.92 -19.77 18.23
C ASP A 11 23.07 -19.19 17.08
N ILE A 12 23.37 -19.56 15.82
CA ILE A 12 22.53 -19.18 14.68
C ILE A 12 21.15 -19.83 14.79
N ALA A 13 21.05 -21.10 15.19
CA ALA A 13 19.76 -21.79 15.32
C ALA A 13 18.87 -21.13 16.37
N VAL A 14 19.43 -20.76 17.53
CA VAL A 14 18.72 -20.03 18.59
C VAL A 14 18.27 -18.65 18.08
N LEU A 15 19.15 -17.90 17.41
CA LEU A 15 18.81 -16.60 16.84
C LEU A 15 17.69 -16.72 15.79
N MET A 16 17.71 -17.77 14.96
CA MET A 16 16.68 -18.03 13.96
C MET A 16 15.32 -18.34 14.59
N ASP A 17 15.27 -19.01 15.74
CA ASP A 17 14.00 -19.29 16.43
C ASP A 17 13.33 -17.98 16.89
N ASP A 18 14.11 -17.09 17.52
CA ASP A 18 13.64 -15.76 17.91
C ASP A 18 13.17 -14.95 16.71
N VAL A 19 13.94 -14.95 15.61
CA VAL A 19 13.56 -14.27 14.37
C VAL A 19 12.23 -14.81 13.83
N VAL A 20 11.99 -16.11 13.87
CA VAL A 20 10.73 -16.71 13.39
C VAL A 20 9.56 -16.29 14.26
N ILE A 21 9.70 -16.35 15.59
CA ILE A 21 8.66 -15.97 16.54
C ILE A 21 8.31 -14.49 16.39
N LEU A 22 9.33 -13.63 16.35
CA LEU A 22 9.16 -12.18 16.24
C LEU A 22 8.64 -11.79 14.85
N SER A 23 9.11 -12.43 13.78
CA SER A 23 8.56 -12.20 12.44
C SER A 23 7.08 -12.56 12.37
N LYS A 24 6.65 -13.64 13.03
CA LYS A 24 5.23 -14.03 13.11
C LYS A 24 4.41 -13.00 13.89
N ALA A 25 4.93 -12.50 15.02
CA ALA A 25 4.28 -11.46 15.80
C ALA A 25 4.17 -10.13 15.02
N ALA A 26 5.26 -9.72 14.38
CA ALA A 26 5.31 -8.55 13.51
C ALA A 26 4.30 -8.66 12.36
N THR A 27 4.32 -9.78 11.62
CA THR A 27 3.37 -10.06 10.53
C THR A 27 1.94 -9.96 11.02
N LYS A 28 1.63 -10.49 12.22
CA LYS A 28 0.28 -10.41 12.78
C LYS A 28 -0.14 -8.97 13.07
N LYS A 29 0.78 -8.10 13.54
CA LYS A 29 0.48 -6.67 13.77
C LYS A 29 0.35 -5.89 12.47
N THR A 30 1.07 -6.26 11.43
CA THR A 30 1.07 -5.55 10.14
C THR A 30 0.06 -6.10 9.13
N ILE A 31 -0.65 -7.21 9.43
CA ILE A 31 -1.51 -7.90 8.47
C ILE A 31 -2.62 -7.01 7.89
N GLY A 32 -3.20 -6.12 8.71
CA GLY A 32 -4.21 -5.16 8.27
C GLY A 32 -3.63 -4.19 7.24
N ILE A 33 -2.47 -3.62 7.56
CA ILE A 33 -1.79 -2.64 6.71
C ILE A 33 -1.20 -3.29 5.46
N LEU A 34 -0.74 -4.55 5.54
CA LEU A 34 -0.34 -5.35 4.38
C LEU A 34 -1.52 -5.61 3.43
N ALA A 35 -2.71 -5.87 3.99
CA ALA A 35 -3.92 -6.04 3.18
C ALA A 35 -4.36 -4.71 2.53
N ASP A 36 -4.21 -3.60 3.25
CA ASP A 36 -4.45 -2.27 2.72
C ASP A 36 -3.45 -1.91 1.60
N ASP A 37 -2.15 -2.20 1.80
CA ASP A 37 -1.09 -2.03 0.80
C ASP A 37 -1.38 -2.82 -0.48
N LEU A 38 -1.86 -4.07 -0.31
CA LEU A 38 -2.28 -4.91 -1.41
C LEU A 38 -3.46 -4.30 -2.16
N ALA A 39 -4.49 -3.83 -1.47
CA ALA A 39 -5.66 -3.23 -2.11
C ALA A 39 -5.30 -1.96 -2.88
N ILE A 40 -4.47 -1.10 -2.29
CA ILE A 40 -4.02 0.16 -2.89
C ILE A 40 -3.14 -0.14 -4.11
N ASN A 41 -2.11 -0.98 -3.98
CA ASN A 41 -1.23 -1.31 -5.09
C ASN A 41 -1.97 -2.05 -6.21
N ALA A 42 -2.92 -2.92 -5.89
CA ALA A 42 -3.73 -3.60 -6.88
C ALA A 42 -4.63 -2.62 -7.67
N ASP A 43 -5.25 -1.64 -7.02
CA ASP A 43 -6.00 -0.57 -7.72
C ASP A 43 -5.07 0.24 -8.64
N LYS A 44 -3.90 0.65 -8.14
CA LYS A 44 -2.95 1.44 -8.94
C LYS A 44 -2.42 0.67 -10.13
N ALA A 45 -2.08 -0.61 -9.98
CA ALA A 45 -1.51 -1.45 -11.04
C ALA A 45 -2.53 -1.97 -12.05
N SER A 46 -3.77 -2.20 -11.66
CA SER A 46 -4.83 -2.69 -12.56
C SER A 46 -5.54 -1.59 -13.35
N GLY A 47 -5.28 -0.32 -13.04
CA GLY A 47 -5.82 0.83 -13.77
C GLY A 47 -5.06 1.24 -15.04
N PHE A 48 -4.06 0.47 -15.46
CA PHE A 48 -3.28 0.71 -16.68
C PHE A 48 -3.92 0.00 -17.89
N MET A 49 -3.56 0.40 -19.12
CA MET A 49 -4.10 -0.26 -20.32
C MET A 49 -3.72 -1.75 -20.32
N SER A 50 -4.68 -2.63 -20.63
CA SER A 50 -4.59 -4.08 -20.45
C SER A 50 -3.38 -4.76 -21.11
N SER A 51 -2.81 -4.18 -22.17
CA SER A 51 -1.61 -4.70 -22.83
C SER A 51 -0.28 -4.31 -22.16
N ARG A 52 -0.30 -3.44 -21.14
CA ARG A 52 0.90 -2.88 -20.48
C ARG A 52 0.97 -3.15 -18.98
N GLU A 53 0.05 -3.93 -18.43
CA GLU A 53 -0.05 -4.16 -16.97
C GLU A 53 1.20 -4.84 -16.39
N LEU A 54 1.70 -5.91 -17.01
CA LEU A 54 2.90 -6.64 -16.55
C LEU A 54 4.19 -5.80 -16.60
N PRO A 55 4.53 -5.08 -17.70
CA PRO A 55 5.67 -4.18 -17.72
C PRO A 55 5.59 -3.05 -16.70
N VAL A 56 4.40 -2.49 -16.48
CA VAL A 56 4.19 -1.44 -15.48
C VAL A 56 4.36 -2.01 -14.07
N LEU A 57 3.79 -3.19 -13.80
CA LEU A 57 3.96 -3.90 -12.54
C LEU A 57 5.44 -4.11 -12.22
N TRP A 58 6.24 -4.53 -13.20
CA TRP A 58 7.68 -4.70 -13.02
C TRP A 58 8.41 -3.39 -12.65
N LYS A 59 8.01 -2.26 -13.25
CA LYS A 59 8.55 -0.93 -12.87
C LYS A 59 8.17 -0.58 -11.43
N LEU A 60 6.92 -0.86 -11.02
CA LEU A 60 6.45 -0.63 -9.66
C LEU A 60 7.21 -1.50 -8.65
N THR A 61 7.34 -2.81 -8.92
CA THR A 61 8.08 -3.74 -8.06
C THR A 61 9.53 -3.31 -7.88
N LYS A 62 10.21 -2.91 -8.96
CA LYS A 62 11.58 -2.37 -8.88
C LYS A 62 11.64 -1.08 -8.07
N GLY A 63 10.71 -0.16 -8.29
CA GLY A 63 10.62 1.09 -7.53
C GLY A 63 10.43 0.84 -6.03
N SER A 64 9.48 -0.03 -5.68
CA SER A 64 9.21 -0.42 -4.29
C SER A 64 10.39 -1.12 -3.62
N PHE A 65 11.08 -2.01 -4.34
CA PHE A 65 12.27 -2.68 -3.83
C PHE A 65 13.39 -1.67 -3.51
N VAL A 66 13.66 -0.74 -4.44
CA VAL A 66 14.63 0.33 -4.23
C VAL A 66 14.23 1.23 -3.05
N ASN A 67 12.94 1.59 -2.94
CA ASN A 67 12.43 2.33 -1.78
C ASN A 67 12.77 1.61 -0.48
N LYS A 68 12.47 0.32 -0.35
CA LYS A 68 12.71 -0.44 0.89
C LYS A 68 14.21 -0.57 1.21
N VAL A 69 15.06 -0.76 0.20
CA VAL A 69 16.53 -0.77 0.39
C VAL A 69 17.04 0.58 0.92
N ILE A 70 16.39 1.69 0.58
CA ILE A 70 16.74 3.03 1.09
C ILE A 70 16.12 3.27 2.48
N ILE A 71 14.85 2.91 2.65
CA ILE A 71 14.07 3.16 3.87
C ILE A 71 14.66 2.39 5.06
N LEU A 72 15.01 1.12 4.88
CA LEU A 72 15.52 0.27 5.97
C LEU A 72 16.71 0.90 6.71
N PRO A 73 17.86 1.17 6.04
CA PRO A 73 19.00 1.79 6.71
C PRO A 73 18.68 3.19 7.22
N ALA A 74 17.88 3.97 6.49
CA ALA A 74 17.48 5.30 6.94
C ALA A 74 16.69 5.24 8.25
N ILE A 75 15.73 4.32 8.39
CA ILE A 75 14.93 4.15 9.60
C ILE A 75 15.78 3.61 10.74
N PHE A 76 16.69 2.66 10.52
CA PHE A 76 17.59 2.19 11.58
C PHE A 76 18.48 3.32 12.11
N LEU A 77 19.03 4.15 11.21
CA LEU A 77 19.80 5.32 11.60
C LEU A 77 18.94 6.36 12.32
N LEU A 78 17.75 6.67 11.79
CA LEU A 78 16.84 7.63 12.42
C LEU A 78 16.38 7.15 13.79
N SER A 79 16.11 5.86 13.95
CA SER A 79 15.73 5.26 15.23
C SER A 79 16.86 5.33 16.26
N ALA A 80 18.11 5.19 15.83
CA ALA A 80 19.26 5.25 16.73
C ALA A 80 19.63 6.68 17.15
N TYR A 81 19.56 7.65 16.22
CA TYR A 81 20.10 8.99 16.45
C TYR A 81 19.03 10.08 16.61
N LEU A 82 17.87 9.94 15.97
CA LEU A 82 16.85 10.99 15.85
C LEU A 82 15.40 10.44 15.85
N PRO A 83 15.01 9.61 16.84
CA PRO A 83 13.73 8.88 16.81
C PRO A 83 12.52 9.83 16.76
N ILE A 84 12.65 11.04 17.29
CA ILE A 84 11.58 12.05 17.30
C ILE A 84 11.14 12.51 15.90
N VAL A 85 11.96 12.29 14.87
CA VAL A 85 11.66 12.69 13.48
C VAL A 85 10.76 11.66 12.77
N ILE A 86 10.71 10.43 13.27
CA ILE A 86 9.92 9.34 12.68
C ILE A 86 8.42 9.70 12.67
N ILE A 87 7.91 10.20 13.79
CA ILE A 87 6.49 10.57 13.95
C ILE A 87 6.08 11.70 12.99
N PRO A 88 6.79 12.83 12.88
CA PRO A 88 6.50 13.87 11.88
C PRO A 88 6.48 13.37 10.44
N ILE A 89 7.42 12.48 10.05
CA ILE A 89 7.44 11.90 8.71
C ILE A 89 6.18 11.07 8.45
N LEU A 90 5.80 10.23 9.43
CA LEU A 90 4.56 9.45 9.36
C LEU A 90 3.34 10.34 9.24
N ILE A 91 3.20 11.35 10.11
CA ILE A 91 2.05 12.28 10.09
C ILE A 91 1.94 12.97 8.73
N CYS A 92 3.04 13.43 8.14
CA CYS A 92 3.04 13.98 6.77
C CYS A 92 2.52 12.97 5.73
N GLY A 93 2.93 11.70 5.84
CA GLY A 93 2.40 10.61 5.02
C GLY A 93 0.90 10.38 5.24
N GLY A 94 0.45 10.37 6.49
CA GLY A 94 -0.96 10.21 6.87
C GLY A 94 -1.84 11.35 6.33
N VAL A 95 -1.32 12.58 6.32
CA VAL A 95 -1.98 13.74 5.68
C VAL A 95 -2.15 13.50 4.18
N TYR A 96 -1.08 13.08 3.49
CA TYR A 96 -1.13 12.80 2.06
C TYR A 96 -2.14 11.69 1.72
N LEU A 97 -2.09 10.57 2.44
CA LEU A 97 -3.00 9.44 2.24
C LEU A 97 -4.45 9.80 2.54
N SER A 98 -4.72 10.49 3.64
CA SER A 98 -6.06 10.94 4.02
C SER A 98 -6.63 11.92 2.99
N PHE A 99 -5.81 12.84 2.49
CA PHE A 99 -6.19 13.76 1.42
C PHE A 99 -6.52 13.01 0.11
N GLU A 100 -5.64 12.10 -0.33
CA GLU A 100 -5.86 11.35 -1.57
C GLU A 100 -7.08 10.42 -1.47
N GLY A 101 -7.25 9.76 -0.33
CA GLY A 101 -8.41 8.95 0.01
C GLY A 101 -9.71 9.75 -0.03
N ALA A 102 -9.76 10.91 0.65
CA ALA A 102 -10.92 11.79 0.63
C ALA A 102 -11.22 12.33 -0.79
N LEU A 103 -10.18 12.67 -1.56
CA LEU A 103 -10.33 13.12 -2.95
C LEU A 103 -10.92 12.02 -3.84
N ASN A 104 -10.46 10.79 -3.69
CA ASN A 104 -10.96 9.66 -4.46
C ASN A 104 -12.38 9.28 -4.04
N ALA A 105 -12.70 9.34 -2.75
CA ALA A 105 -14.06 9.18 -2.25
C ALA A 105 -14.99 10.26 -2.84
N TYR A 106 -14.59 11.53 -2.78
CA TYR A 106 -15.34 12.63 -3.38
C TYR A 106 -15.62 12.39 -4.87
N LYS A 107 -14.59 12.01 -5.66
CA LYS A 107 -14.77 11.66 -7.08
C LYS A 107 -15.75 10.50 -7.27
N LEU A 108 -15.68 9.46 -6.46
CA LEU A 108 -16.60 8.31 -6.56
C LEU A 108 -18.06 8.70 -6.29
N PHE A 109 -18.31 9.55 -5.29
CA PHE A 109 -19.66 9.98 -4.93
C PHE A 109 -20.25 11.01 -5.92
N PHE A 110 -19.46 12.01 -6.33
CA PHE A 110 -19.95 13.12 -7.16
C PHE A 110 -19.97 12.78 -8.66
N ASN A 111 -19.07 11.91 -9.15
CA ASN A 111 -19.04 11.53 -10.57
C ASN A 111 -20.19 10.58 -10.96
N LYS A 112 -20.98 10.08 -9.99
CA LYS A 112 -22.18 9.26 -10.26
C LYS A 112 -23.37 10.10 -10.77
N LYS A 113 -23.38 11.42 -10.54
CA LYS A 113 -24.43 12.34 -11.04
C LYS A 113 -24.21 12.81 -12.48
N ASN A 114 -22.99 12.72 -13.03
CA ASN A 114 -22.65 13.19 -14.37
C ASN A 114 -22.45 12.04 -15.38
N LYS A 115 -23.33 11.03 -15.38
CA LYS A 115 -23.28 9.93 -16.38
C LYS A 115 -23.75 10.32 -17.78
N THR A 116 -24.06 11.59 -18.02
CA THR A 116 -24.49 12.13 -19.31
C THR A 116 -23.46 12.98 -20.04
N ASN A 117 -22.21 13.07 -19.57
CA ASN A 117 -21.13 13.63 -20.38
C ASN A 117 -19.85 12.81 -20.19
N LYS A 118 -19.51 12.06 -21.26
CA LYS A 118 -18.13 11.69 -21.53
C LYS A 118 -17.28 12.95 -21.38
N THR A 119 -16.11 12.77 -20.75
CA THR A 119 -15.02 13.75 -20.67
C THR A 119 -15.39 15.10 -20.11
N ASN A 120 -15.11 15.32 -18.81
CA ASN A 120 -14.54 16.54 -18.25
C ASN A 120 -14.60 16.45 -16.73
N ASP A 121 -13.43 16.29 -16.09
CA ASP A 121 -13.02 17.09 -14.92
C ASP A 121 -11.65 16.63 -14.41
N ILE A 122 -10.64 16.77 -15.28
CA ILE A 122 -9.54 17.69 -15.02
C ILE A 122 -9.30 18.38 -16.36
N LYS A 123 -9.83 19.60 -16.54
CA LYS A 123 -9.24 20.52 -17.52
C LYS A 123 -7.85 20.89 -16.98
N GLN A 124 -6.88 20.07 -17.31
CA GLN A 124 -5.50 20.51 -17.45
C GLN A 124 -5.27 20.46 -18.94
N ASN A 125 -5.28 21.66 -19.53
CA ASN A 125 -4.86 21.87 -20.90
C ASN A 125 -3.43 21.37 -21.02
N GLU A 126 -3.27 20.20 -21.62
CA GLU A 126 -2.17 19.81 -22.49
C GLU A 126 -2.57 18.45 -23.06
N ILE A 127 -2.36 18.25 -24.35
CA ILE A 127 -2.35 16.92 -24.95
C ILE A 127 -1.09 16.25 -24.38
N GLU A 128 -1.12 15.87 -23.10
CA GLU A 128 -0.02 15.15 -22.48
C GLU A 128 0.04 13.77 -23.14
N ASP A 129 1.19 13.44 -23.70
CA ASP A 129 1.46 12.13 -24.28
C ASP A 129 1.03 11.03 -23.28
N PRO A 130 0.26 10.01 -23.72
CA PRO A 130 -0.14 8.90 -22.85
C PRO A 130 1.03 8.28 -22.08
N ALA A 131 2.26 8.33 -22.61
CA ALA A 131 3.46 7.91 -21.91
C ALA A 131 3.81 8.79 -20.69
N ILE A 132 3.61 10.11 -20.78
CA ILE A 132 3.85 11.05 -19.68
C ILE A 132 2.84 10.80 -18.56
N LEU A 133 1.56 10.62 -18.91
CA LEU A 133 0.50 10.28 -17.95
C LEU A 133 0.76 8.94 -17.25
N GLU A 134 1.21 7.92 -17.99
CA GLU A 134 1.62 6.62 -17.43
C GLU A 134 2.76 6.80 -16.42
N SER A 135 3.80 7.56 -16.78
CA SER A 135 4.94 7.81 -15.90
C SER A 135 4.57 8.57 -14.62
N LYS A 136 3.67 9.56 -14.71
CA LYS A 136 3.15 10.29 -13.53
C LYS A 136 2.39 9.36 -12.59
N LYS A 137 1.54 8.47 -13.14
CA LYS A 137 0.82 7.47 -12.34
C LYS A 137 1.78 6.50 -11.64
N ILE A 138 2.80 6.01 -12.34
CA ILE A 138 3.82 5.12 -11.76
C ILE A 138 4.55 5.83 -10.61
N LYS A 139 4.98 7.08 -10.80
CA LYS A 139 5.64 7.86 -9.74
C LYS A 139 4.75 8.06 -8.52
N SER A 140 3.48 8.38 -8.73
CA SER A 140 2.50 8.52 -7.65
C SER A 140 2.29 7.20 -6.90
N ALA A 141 2.17 6.07 -7.62
CA ALA A 141 2.04 4.75 -6.99
C ALA A 141 3.28 4.37 -6.16
N ILE A 142 4.49 4.66 -6.66
CA ILE A 142 5.75 4.43 -5.93
C ILE A 142 5.82 5.30 -4.66
N LEU A 143 5.31 6.54 -4.70
CA LEU A 143 5.26 7.42 -3.54
C LEU A 143 4.27 6.93 -2.49
N ILE A 144 3.12 6.40 -2.91
CA ILE A 144 2.14 5.80 -1.99
C ILE A 144 2.74 4.55 -1.33
N ASP A 145 3.35 3.65 -2.10
CA ASP A 145 4.06 2.48 -1.57
C ASP A 145 5.20 2.88 -0.62
N PHE A 146 5.92 3.97 -0.89
CA PHE A 146 6.94 4.49 0.01
C PHE A 146 6.35 4.85 1.39
N ILE A 147 5.20 5.54 1.42
CA ILE A 147 4.53 5.92 2.67
C ILE A 147 4.05 4.68 3.44
N LEU A 148 3.35 3.76 2.76
CA LEU A 148 2.89 2.50 3.36
C LEU A 148 4.06 1.63 3.86
N SER A 149 5.17 1.58 3.11
CA SER A 149 6.37 0.84 3.49
C SER A 149 6.99 1.41 4.78
N ILE A 150 7.04 2.74 4.93
CA ILE A 150 7.54 3.37 6.16
C ILE A 150 6.69 2.94 7.36
N GLU A 151 5.36 2.96 7.23
CA GLU A 151 4.46 2.56 8.30
C GLU A 151 4.61 1.08 8.69
N ILE A 152 4.61 0.17 7.72
CA ILE A 152 4.83 -1.26 7.95
C ILE A 152 6.18 -1.47 8.66
N ILE A 153 7.23 -0.79 8.21
CA ILE A 153 8.57 -0.91 8.79
C ILE A 153 8.61 -0.37 10.22
N ILE A 154 7.96 0.75 10.51
CA ILE A 154 7.94 1.34 11.86
C ILE A 154 7.13 0.47 12.82
N ILE A 155 5.97 -0.03 12.40
CA ILE A 155 5.17 -0.94 13.23
C ILE A 155 5.94 -2.23 13.51
N THR A 156 6.62 -2.76 12.48
CA THR A 156 7.49 -3.93 12.63
C THR A 156 8.63 -3.63 13.58
N LEU A 157 9.34 -2.51 13.41
CA LEU A 157 10.43 -2.10 14.28
C LEU A 157 9.93 -1.98 15.72
N GLY A 158 8.76 -1.37 15.92
CA GLY A 158 8.02 -1.29 17.18
C GLY A 158 7.80 -2.64 17.88
N THR A 159 7.66 -3.74 17.13
CA THR A 159 7.52 -5.09 17.71
C THR A 159 8.81 -5.73 18.17
N VAL A 160 9.95 -5.24 17.69
CA VAL A 160 11.28 -5.79 17.97
C VAL A 160 12.21 -4.78 18.64
N LEU A 161 11.69 -3.63 19.11
CA LEU A 161 12.50 -2.55 19.70
C LEU A 161 13.38 -3.03 20.87
N ASP A 162 12.87 -3.95 21.68
CA ASP A 162 13.58 -4.48 22.86
C ASP A 162 14.60 -5.58 22.54
N GLN A 163 14.75 -5.92 21.25
CA GLN A 163 15.62 -7.00 20.78
C GLN A 163 16.97 -6.47 20.32
N SER A 164 17.96 -7.37 20.20
CA SER A 164 19.27 -7.01 19.63
C SER A 164 19.14 -6.45 18.22
N ILE A 165 20.04 -5.53 17.84
CA ILE A 165 20.02 -4.89 16.51
C ILE A 165 20.06 -5.90 15.36
N SER A 166 20.75 -7.02 15.54
CA SER A 166 20.80 -8.12 14.57
C SER A 166 19.41 -8.71 14.31
N ILE A 167 18.65 -9.00 15.37
CA ILE A 167 17.28 -9.52 15.27
C ILE A 167 16.37 -8.47 14.62
N GLN A 168 16.49 -7.20 15.02
CA GLN A 168 15.70 -6.11 14.42
C GLN A 168 15.92 -6.03 12.91
N ILE A 169 17.18 -6.01 12.47
CA ILE A 169 17.54 -5.94 11.05
C ILE A 169 16.96 -7.12 10.28
N ILE A 170 17.10 -8.34 10.80
CA ILE A 170 16.64 -9.55 10.11
C ILE A 170 15.10 -9.54 10.02
N VAL A 171 14.40 -9.33 11.13
CA VAL A 171 12.92 -9.37 11.17
C VAL A 171 12.32 -8.29 10.27
N VAL A 172 12.78 -7.04 10.39
CA VAL A 172 12.24 -5.93 9.58
C VAL A 172 12.53 -6.15 8.10
N SER A 173 13.72 -6.67 7.75
CA SER A 173 14.06 -7.00 6.36
C SER A 173 13.19 -8.12 5.79
N ILE A 174 12.90 -9.16 6.57
CA ILE A 174 11.99 -10.25 6.17
C ILE A 174 10.61 -9.69 5.87
N ILE A 175 10.05 -8.86 6.76
CA ILE A 175 8.72 -8.27 6.57
C ILE A 175 8.70 -7.35 5.34
N ALA A 176 9.73 -6.51 5.14
CA ALA A 176 9.81 -5.62 3.98
C ALA A 176 9.86 -6.42 2.65
N LEU A 177 10.63 -7.50 2.61
CA LEU A 177 10.70 -8.40 1.45
C LEU A 177 9.39 -9.14 1.24
N LEU A 178 8.80 -9.68 2.31
CA LEU A 178 7.52 -10.37 2.27
C LEU A 178 6.40 -9.46 1.75
N SER A 179 6.37 -8.19 2.19
CA SER A 179 5.43 -7.19 1.68
C SER A 179 5.60 -6.98 0.17
N THR A 180 6.83 -6.80 -0.30
CA THR A 180 7.10 -6.57 -1.73
C THR A 180 6.69 -7.76 -2.58
N ILE A 181 7.14 -8.95 -2.21
CA ILE A 181 6.87 -10.18 -2.98
C ILE A 181 5.39 -10.54 -2.87
N GLY A 182 4.81 -10.44 -1.68
CA GLY A 182 3.41 -10.78 -1.41
C GLY A 182 2.45 -9.87 -2.18
N VAL A 183 2.63 -8.54 -2.08
CA VAL A 183 1.75 -7.56 -2.71
C VAL A 183 1.87 -7.62 -4.22
N TYR A 184 3.06 -7.45 -4.79
CA TYR A 184 3.23 -7.44 -6.24
C TYR A 184 3.05 -8.83 -6.87
N GLY A 185 3.37 -9.90 -6.14
CA GLY A 185 3.08 -11.28 -6.56
C GLY A 185 1.58 -11.54 -6.64
N PHE A 186 0.81 -11.06 -5.66
CA PHE A 186 -0.65 -11.16 -5.70
C PHE A 186 -1.24 -10.36 -6.87
N VAL A 187 -0.77 -9.12 -7.07
CA VAL A 187 -1.20 -8.29 -8.21
C VAL A 187 -0.84 -8.95 -9.55
N ALA A 188 0.35 -9.54 -9.68
CA ALA A 188 0.75 -10.27 -10.88
C ALA A 188 -0.19 -11.45 -11.16
N LEU A 189 -0.60 -12.18 -10.12
CA LEU A 189 -1.56 -13.28 -10.23
C LEU A 189 -2.92 -12.77 -10.72
N LEU A 190 -3.42 -11.67 -10.16
CA LEU A 190 -4.68 -11.04 -10.57
C LEU A 190 -4.67 -10.66 -12.06
N VAL A 191 -3.61 -10.01 -12.54
CA VAL A 191 -3.47 -9.63 -13.95
C VAL A 191 -3.41 -10.88 -14.84
N ARG A 192 -2.62 -11.89 -14.45
CA ARG A 192 -2.47 -13.12 -15.23
C ARG A 192 -3.73 -13.99 -15.26
N MET A 193 -4.71 -13.70 -14.40
CA MET A 193 -6.01 -14.35 -14.40
C MET A 193 -6.78 -14.10 -15.71
N ASP A 194 -6.57 -12.95 -16.36
CA ASP A 194 -7.22 -12.63 -17.65
C ASP A 194 -6.67 -13.48 -18.78
N ASP A 195 -5.34 -13.48 -18.95
CA ASP A 195 -4.63 -14.28 -19.96
C ASP A 195 -4.91 -15.77 -19.78
N ALA A 196 -4.89 -16.25 -18.52
CA ALA A 196 -5.23 -17.62 -18.20
C ALA A 196 -6.69 -17.94 -18.55
N GLY A 197 -7.62 -17.01 -18.31
CA GLY A 197 -9.02 -17.13 -18.67
C GLY A 197 -9.23 -17.26 -20.18
N TYR A 198 -8.59 -16.39 -20.97
CA TYR A 198 -8.63 -16.47 -22.44
C TYR A 198 -8.03 -17.76 -22.97
N ASN A 199 -6.88 -18.18 -22.46
CA ASN A 199 -6.24 -19.44 -22.84
C ASN A 199 -7.12 -20.65 -22.53
N LEU A 200 -7.86 -20.62 -21.42
CA LEU A 200 -8.78 -21.70 -21.06
C LEU A 200 -10.00 -21.77 -21.99
N ILE A 201 -10.48 -20.61 -22.46
CA ILE A 201 -11.59 -20.51 -23.43
C ILE A 201 -11.17 -21.03 -24.80
N SER A 202 -9.96 -20.67 -25.26
CA SER A 202 -9.47 -20.99 -26.60
C SER A 202 -8.95 -22.43 -26.72
N ALA A 203 -8.27 -22.95 -25.70
CA ALA A 203 -7.61 -24.26 -25.76
C ALA A 203 -8.51 -25.45 -25.37
N SER A 204 -9.64 -25.22 -24.70
CA SER A 204 -10.47 -26.31 -24.20
C SER A 204 -11.75 -26.50 -25.00
N GLU A 205 -12.06 -27.74 -25.40
CA GLU A 205 -13.38 -28.11 -25.94
C GLU A 205 -14.41 -28.41 -24.85
N ASN A 206 -13.96 -28.63 -23.61
CA ASN A 206 -14.81 -28.99 -22.48
C ASN A 206 -15.64 -27.78 -22.01
N ARG A 207 -16.96 -27.95 -21.96
CA ARG A 207 -17.93 -26.93 -21.55
C ARG A 207 -17.66 -26.36 -20.14
N LEU A 208 -17.15 -27.18 -19.21
CA LEU A 208 -16.80 -26.73 -17.85
C LEU A 208 -15.58 -25.82 -17.85
N LEU A 209 -14.52 -26.17 -18.57
CA LEU A 209 -13.29 -25.38 -18.70
C LEU A 209 -13.53 -24.05 -19.44
N LYS A 210 -14.39 -24.05 -20.47
CA LYS A 210 -14.83 -22.78 -21.09
C LYS A 210 -15.61 -21.91 -20.10
N LYS A 211 -16.50 -22.51 -19.29
CA LYS A 211 -17.30 -21.77 -18.29
C LYS A 211 -16.42 -21.14 -17.21
N THR A 212 -15.38 -21.84 -16.75
CA THR A 212 -14.40 -21.29 -15.79
C THR A 212 -13.58 -20.16 -16.42
N GLY A 213 -13.16 -20.30 -17.68
CA GLY A 213 -12.45 -19.23 -18.40
C GLY A 213 -13.32 -17.97 -18.56
N PHE A 214 -14.59 -18.12 -18.95
CA PHE A 214 -15.53 -17.00 -19.01
C PHE A 214 -15.75 -16.35 -17.63
N PHE A 215 -15.76 -17.13 -16.56
CA PHE A 215 -15.86 -16.60 -15.21
C PHE A 215 -14.63 -15.75 -14.85
N MET A 216 -13.42 -16.22 -15.13
CA MET A 216 -12.17 -15.48 -14.86
C MET A 216 -12.14 -14.13 -15.57
N VAL A 217 -12.40 -14.11 -16.89
CA VAL A 217 -12.42 -12.87 -17.69
C VAL A 217 -13.51 -11.90 -17.23
N ARG A 218 -14.69 -12.41 -16.84
CA ARG A 218 -15.79 -11.56 -16.33
C ARG A 218 -15.58 -11.09 -14.90
N ALA A 219 -14.81 -11.83 -14.09
CA ALA A 219 -14.52 -11.45 -12.72
C ALA A 219 -13.54 -10.28 -12.66
N LEU A 220 -12.58 -10.19 -13.58
CA LEU A 220 -11.55 -9.15 -13.56
C LEU A 220 -12.11 -7.71 -13.50
N PRO A 221 -13.05 -7.26 -14.35
CA PRO A 221 -13.61 -5.92 -14.25
C PRO A 221 -14.30 -5.64 -12.91
N VAL A 222 -14.92 -6.66 -12.31
CA VAL A 222 -15.56 -6.57 -11.00
C VAL A 222 -14.52 -6.41 -9.91
N ILE A 223 -13.45 -7.21 -9.95
CA ILE A 223 -12.33 -7.13 -9.02
C ILE A 223 -11.69 -5.74 -9.07
N ILE A 224 -11.35 -5.23 -10.26
CA ILE A 224 -10.75 -3.89 -10.43
C ILE A 224 -11.66 -2.81 -9.84
N ARG A 225 -12.97 -2.88 -10.11
CA ARG A 225 -13.93 -1.91 -9.57
C ARG A 225 -14.03 -1.98 -8.04
N THR A 226 -13.99 -3.18 -7.47
CA THR A 226 -14.01 -3.37 -6.02
C THR A 226 -12.71 -2.87 -5.39
N LEU A 227 -11.55 -3.18 -5.98
CA LEU A 227 -10.24 -2.72 -5.53
C LEU A 227 -10.15 -1.19 -5.50
N LYS A 228 -10.77 -0.49 -6.45
CA LYS A 228 -10.84 0.97 -6.40
C LYS A 228 -11.55 1.52 -5.15
N ILE A 229 -12.63 0.86 -4.74
CA ILE A 229 -13.38 1.24 -3.54
C ILE A 229 -12.57 0.86 -2.30
N VAL A 230 -12.07 -0.38 -2.24
CA VAL A 230 -11.28 -0.89 -1.11
C VAL A 230 -10.00 -0.08 -0.93
N GLY A 231 -9.26 0.21 -2.01
CA GLY A 231 -8.06 1.05 -1.98
C GLY A 231 -8.35 2.49 -1.52
N THR A 232 -9.50 3.05 -1.89
CA THR A 232 -9.94 4.36 -1.36
C THR A 232 -10.20 4.30 0.14
N LEU A 233 -10.88 3.26 0.62
CA LEU A 233 -11.13 3.05 2.05
C LEU A 233 -9.82 2.79 2.80
N ALA A 234 -8.92 1.99 2.23
CA ALA A 234 -7.60 1.69 2.77
C ALA A 234 -6.75 2.95 2.94
N MET A 235 -6.69 3.84 1.94
CA MET A 235 -5.98 5.12 2.08
C MET A 235 -6.50 5.96 3.26
N ILE A 236 -7.82 5.95 3.50
CA ILE A 236 -8.45 6.67 4.62
C ILE A 236 -8.13 5.97 5.95
N LEU A 237 -8.28 4.65 6.01
CA LEU A 237 -8.00 3.84 7.20
C LEU A 237 -6.54 3.97 7.62
N VAL A 238 -5.61 3.75 6.70
CA VAL A 238 -4.16 3.85 6.93
C VAL A 238 -3.79 5.26 7.37
N GLY A 239 -4.26 6.29 6.67
CA GLY A 239 -4.03 7.68 7.06
C GLY A 239 -4.57 8.01 8.46
N GLY A 240 -5.76 7.50 8.80
CA GLY A 240 -6.36 7.62 10.13
C GLY A 240 -5.59 6.87 11.21
N GLY A 241 -5.19 5.63 10.96
CA GLY A 241 -4.38 4.81 11.86
C GLY A 241 -3.03 5.46 12.17
N ILE A 242 -2.40 6.11 11.18
CA ILE A 242 -1.21 6.94 11.42
C ILE A 242 -1.51 8.04 12.45
N PHE A 243 -2.62 8.76 12.32
CA PHE A 243 -2.96 9.81 13.29
C PHE A 243 -3.32 9.25 14.67
N VAL A 244 -4.12 8.19 14.73
CA VAL A 244 -4.59 7.57 15.98
C VAL A 244 -3.42 6.97 16.79
N HIS A 245 -2.43 6.38 16.12
CA HIS A 245 -1.29 5.76 16.82
C HIS A 245 -0.16 6.74 17.16
N ASN A 246 -0.09 7.91 16.51
CA ASN A 246 1.06 8.82 16.66
C ASN A 246 0.69 10.19 17.27
N ILE A 247 -0.59 10.48 17.51
CA ILE A 247 -1.06 11.72 18.13
C ILE A 247 -1.88 11.37 19.37
N ASP A 248 -1.32 11.61 20.57
CA ASP A 248 -1.95 11.27 21.85
C ASP A 248 -3.36 11.86 22.00
N LEU A 249 -3.54 13.12 21.62
CA LEU A 249 -4.86 13.78 21.66
C LEU A 249 -5.90 13.06 20.79
N VAL A 250 -5.49 12.57 19.62
CA VAL A 250 -6.40 11.84 18.73
C VAL A 250 -6.70 10.47 19.34
N HIS A 251 -5.69 9.79 19.88
CA HIS A 251 -5.84 8.52 20.57
C HIS A 251 -6.86 8.59 21.71
N GLU A 252 -6.75 9.63 22.56
CA GLU A 252 -7.67 9.86 23.67
C GLU A 252 -9.11 10.13 23.19
N LEU A 253 -9.28 10.88 22.10
CA LEU A 253 -10.60 11.21 21.54
C LEU A 253 -11.38 9.99 21.05
N VAL A 254 -10.69 8.99 20.50
CA VAL A 254 -11.30 7.73 20.02
C VAL A 254 -11.10 6.56 20.98
N HIS A 255 -10.63 6.84 22.20
CA HIS A 255 -10.37 5.80 23.18
C HIS A 255 -11.64 4.98 23.47
N GLY A 256 -11.54 3.66 23.32
CA GLY A 256 -12.66 2.72 23.48
C GLY A 256 -13.49 2.45 22.21
N TRP A 257 -13.18 3.11 21.09
CA TRP A 257 -13.77 2.77 19.79
C TRP A 257 -13.09 1.52 19.21
N PRO A 258 -13.80 0.73 18.38
CA PRO A 258 -13.13 -0.28 17.58
C PRO A 258 -12.16 0.38 16.60
N ILE A 259 -11.01 -0.27 16.37
CA ILE A 259 -9.86 0.28 15.63
C ILE A 259 -10.26 0.80 14.24
N TYR A 260 -10.84 -0.06 13.39
CA TYR A 260 -11.18 0.35 12.02
C TYR A 260 -12.19 1.50 11.91
N PRO A 261 -13.30 1.53 12.69
CA PRO A 261 -14.17 2.70 12.75
C PRO A 261 -13.48 3.99 13.20
N ALA A 262 -12.61 3.91 14.21
CA ALA A 262 -11.87 5.06 14.71
C ALA A 262 -10.94 5.63 13.63
N ASP A 263 -10.11 4.76 13.04
CA ASP A 263 -9.18 5.11 11.97
C ASP A 263 -9.94 5.70 10.78
N PHE A 264 -11.07 5.10 10.38
CA PHE A 264 -11.85 5.60 9.25
C PHE A 264 -12.39 7.02 9.50
N VAL A 265 -12.96 7.29 10.68
CA VAL A 265 -13.52 8.61 11.01
C VAL A 265 -12.42 9.66 11.08
N ILE A 266 -11.31 9.35 11.75
CA ILE A 266 -10.16 10.27 11.85
C ILE A 266 -9.56 10.53 10.47
N GLY A 267 -9.27 9.50 9.69
CA GLY A 267 -8.74 9.67 8.33
C GLY A 267 -9.69 10.49 7.45
N LEU A 268 -11.00 10.24 7.51
CA LEU A 268 -11.97 10.95 6.70
C LEU A 268 -12.09 12.42 7.10
N THR A 269 -12.06 12.72 8.41
CA THR A 269 -12.15 14.09 8.94
C THR A 269 -10.93 14.91 8.54
N PHE A 270 -9.71 14.44 8.83
CA PHE A 270 -8.48 15.11 8.42
C PHE A 270 -8.42 15.23 6.89
N GLY A 271 -8.68 14.14 6.16
CA GLY A 271 -8.69 14.13 4.70
C GLY A 271 -9.66 15.16 4.09
N SER A 272 -10.86 15.26 4.65
CA SER A 272 -11.87 16.24 4.21
C SER A 272 -11.46 17.68 4.50
N VAL A 273 -10.84 17.94 5.66
CA VAL A 273 -10.31 19.26 6.01
C VAL A 273 -9.22 19.68 5.02
N PHE A 274 -8.24 18.83 4.76
CA PHE A 274 -7.17 19.12 3.80
C PHE A 274 -7.71 19.29 2.38
N LEU A 275 -8.69 18.49 1.98
CA LEU A 275 -9.36 18.65 0.69
C LEU A 275 -10.06 20.00 0.57
N LEU A 276 -10.75 20.45 1.62
CA LEU A 276 -11.42 21.75 1.65
C LEU A 276 -10.40 22.90 1.56
N VAL A 277 -9.31 22.82 2.32
CA VAL A 277 -8.19 23.79 2.25
C VAL A 277 -7.60 23.83 0.85
N TYR A 278 -7.33 22.67 0.23
CA TYR A 278 -6.82 22.59 -1.14
C TYR A 278 -7.78 23.24 -2.15
N LEU A 279 -9.07 22.97 -2.05
CA LEU A 279 -10.09 23.57 -2.93
C LEU A 279 -10.19 25.08 -2.74
N LEU A 280 -10.10 25.58 -1.51
CA LEU A 280 -10.08 27.02 -1.21
C LEU A 280 -8.84 27.70 -1.80
N LEU A 281 -7.65 27.14 -1.56
CA LEU A 281 -6.40 27.67 -2.12
C LEU A 281 -6.42 27.66 -3.64
N LYS A 282 -6.88 26.56 -4.26
CA LYS A 282 -7.02 26.51 -5.71
C LYS A 282 -7.98 27.60 -6.21
N LYS A 283 -9.10 27.81 -5.55
CA LYS A 283 -10.05 28.88 -5.91
C LYS A 283 -9.43 30.27 -5.79
N LEU A 284 -8.59 30.50 -4.78
CA LEU A 284 -7.88 31.77 -4.57
C LEU A 284 -6.77 32.04 -5.61
N PHE A 285 -6.03 31.01 -6.02
CA PHE A 285 -4.92 31.15 -6.99
C PHE A 285 -5.33 30.99 -8.46
N THR A 286 -6.54 30.51 -8.73
CA THR A 286 -7.10 30.40 -10.09
C THR A 286 -8.12 31.52 -10.40
N SER A 287 -8.38 32.41 -9.45
CA SER A 287 -9.20 33.61 -9.61
C SER A 287 -8.34 34.85 -9.77
#